data_AF-A0A849Q5G3-F1
#
_entry.id   AF-A0A849Q5G3-F1
#
_cell.length_a   1.000
_cell.length_b   1.000
_cell.length_c   1.000
_cell.angle_alpha   90.00
_cell.angle_beta   90.00
_cell.angle_gamma   90.00
#
_symmetry.space_group_name_H-M   'P 1'
#
loop_
_entity.id
_entity.type
_entity.pdbx_description
1 polymer ?
#
loop_
_entity_poly.entity_id
_entity_poly.type
_entity_poly.pdbx_seq_one_letter_code
_entity_poly.pdbx_strand_id
1 'polypeptide(L)'
;PVETTTGGVFIAGCVQGPKDIPSCVAQARAAAAAAAGPILKGEYAIEPLVALVDQDKCKGCGLCVEVCPYGAPRLVDQEVGQKAEILEVLCRGCGTCVAACPYHAITAEQFSDEQLEHELMAALEVEVK
;
A
#
# COMPACT_ATOMS: atom_id res chain seq x y z
N PRO A 1 -23.24 -5.06 -6.56
CA PRO A 1 -21.94 -4.49 -6.13
C PRO A 1 -21.32 -3.60 -7.23
N VAL A 2 -20.83 -2.42 -6.84
CA VAL A 2 -20.23 -1.40 -7.74
C VAL A 2 -18.84 -0.97 -7.31
N GLU A 3 -18.40 -1.38 -6.13
CA GLU A 3 -17.08 -1.10 -5.59
C GLU A 3 -16.09 -2.18 -6.00
N THR A 4 -14.83 -1.78 -6.16
CA THR A 4 -13.72 -2.70 -6.37
C THR A 4 -12.86 -2.79 -5.12
N THR A 5 -11.87 -3.69 -5.12
CA THR A 5 -10.87 -3.76 -4.06
C THR A 5 -9.95 -2.54 -4.02
N THR A 6 -9.85 -1.78 -5.12
CA THR A 6 -9.09 -0.53 -5.16
C THR A 6 -10.00 0.61 -4.72
N GLY A 7 -9.70 1.21 -3.57
CA GLY A 7 -10.43 2.36 -3.04
C GLY A 7 -10.54 3.50 -4.06
N GLY A 8 -11.75 4.03 -4.22
CA GLY A 8 -12.05 5.10 -5.19
C GLY A 8 -12.25 4.63 -6.64
N VAL A 9 -12.09 3.33 -6.94
CA VAL A 9 -12.38 2.76 -8.25
C VAL A 9 -13.73 2.02 -8.21
N PHE A 10 -14.65 2.45 -9.06
CA PHE A 10 -16.01 1.90 -9.16
C PHE A 10 -16.28 1.34 -10.55
N ILE A 11 -17.20 0.38 -10.64
CA ILE A 11 -17.58 -0.30 -11.88
C ILE A 11 -19.10 -0.33 -12.04
N ALA A 12 -19.58 -0.22 -13.28
CA ALA A 12 -21.01 -0.29 -13.59
C ALA A 12 -21.26 -0.91 -14.98
N GLY A 13 -22.37 -1.63 -15.10
CA GLY A 13 -22.81 -2.19 -16.37
C GLY A 13 -22.14 -3.52 -16.71
N CYS A 14 -22.08 -3.85 -18.01
CA CYS A 14 -21.65 -5.16 -18.48
C CYS A 14 -20.17 -5.49 -18.21
N VAL A 15 -19.32 -4.50 -17.96
CA VAL A 15 -17.91 -4.71 -17.59
C VAL A 15 -17.76 -5.49 -16.28
N GLN A 16 -18.72 -5.34 -15.35
CA GLN A 16 -18.75 -6.09 -14.11
C GLN A 16 -19.24 -7.54 -14.31
N GLY A 17 -19.91 -7.83 -15.43
CA GLY A 17 -20.47 -9.14 -15.77
C GLY A 17 -21.76 -9.01 -16.60
N PRO A 18 -22.21 -10.07 -17.29
CA PRO A 18 -23.41 -10.05 -18.12
C PRO A 18 -24.66 -9.66 -17.32
N LYS A 19 -25.45 -8.71 -17.85
CA LYS A 19 -26.69 -8.23 -17.23
C LYS A 19 -27.57 -7.48 -18.24
N ASP A 20 -28.84 -7.30 -17.89
CA ASP A 20 -29.81 -6.57 -18.71
C ASP A 20 -29.74 -5.04 -18.50
N ILE A 21 -30.45 -4.30 -19.35
CA ILE A 21 -30.44 -2.83 -19.34
C ILE A 21 -30.88 -2.24 -17.99
N PRO A 22 -32.00 -2.69 -17.37
CA PRO A 22 -32.41 -2.17 -16.07
C PRO A 22 -31.35 -2.37 -14.99
N SER A 23 -30.68 -3.53 -14.97
CA SER A 23 -29.58 -3.79 -14.03
C SER A 23 -28.38 -2.89 -14.27
N CYS A 24 -28.02 -2.62 -15.53
CA CYS A 24 -26.98 -1.65 -15.89
C CYS A 24 -27.30 -0.25 -15.35
N VAL A 25 -28.54 0.22 -15.55
CA VAL A 25 -28.98 1.55 -15.08
C VAL A 25 -28.96 1.62 -13.56
N ALA A 26 -29.41 0.57 -12.87
CA ALA A 26 -29.35 0.49 -11.41
C ALA A 26 -27.91 0.54 -10.90
N GLN A 27 -26.99 -0.22 -11.52
CA GLN A 27 -25.57 -0.17 -11.17
C GLN A 27 -24.94 1.19 -11.44
N ALA A 28 -25.27 1.85 -12.55
CA ALA A 28 -24.74 3.19 -12.86
C ALA A 28 -25.12 4.20 -11.77
N ARG A 29 -26.37 4.17 -11.31
CA ARG A 29 -26.84 5.01 -10.20
C ARG A 29 -26.12 4.69 -8.89
N ALA A 30 -25.96 3.40 -8.58
CA ALA A 30 -25.27 2.97 -7.38
C ALA A 30 -23.78 3.38 -7.40
N ALA A 31 -23.10 3.23 -8.53
CA ALA A 31 -21.70 3.64 -8.69
C ALA A 31 -21.53 5.16 -8.55
N ALA A 32 -22.43 5.95 -9.14
CA ALA A 32 -22.43 7.40 -8.98
C ALA A 32 -22.64 7.83 -7.53
N ALA A 33 -23.56 7.18 -6.82
CA ALA A 33 -23.79 7.45 -5.39
C ALA A 33 -22.58 7.06 -4.52
N ALA A 34 -21.98 5.90 -4.78
CA ALA A 34 -20.81 5.42 -4.05
C ALA A 34 -19.59 6.34 -4.29
N ALA A 35 -19.38 6.80 -5.53
CA ALA A 35 -18.34 7.77 -5.85
C ALA A 35 -18.60 9.16 -5.25
N ALA A 36 -19.87 9.57 -5.14
CA ALA A 36 -20.22 10.85 -4.54
C ALA A 36 -19.87 10.92 -3.05
N GLY A 37 -19.92 9.80 -2.31
CA GLY A 37 -19.58 9.74 -0.88
C GLY A 37 -18.23 10.39 -0.53
N PRO A 38 -17.09 9.86 -1.02
CA PRO A 38 -15.78 10.44 -0.75
C PRO A 38 -15.60 11.83 -1.38
N ILE A 39 -16.19 12.10 -2.54
CA ILE A 39 -16.12 13.43 -3.19
C ILE A 39 -16.76 14.50 -2.30
N LEU A 40 -17.96 14.23 -1.77
CA LEU A 40 -18.70 15.16 -0.92
C LEU A 40 -18.05 15.32 0.45
N LYS A 41 -17.39 14.28 0.96
CA LYS A 41 -16.63 14.36 2.22
C LYS A 41 -15.43 15.30 2.09
N GLY A 42 -14.83 15.41 0.91
CA GLY A 42 -13.68 16.29 0.63
C GLY A 42 -12.35 15.80 1.20
N GLU A 43 -12.35 14.69 1.94
CA GLU A 43 -11.19 14.03 2.50
C GLU A 43 -11.31 12.50 2.35
N TYR A 44 -10.17 11.82 2.26
CA TYR A 44 -10.12 10.37 2.14
C TYR A 44 -9.08 9.82 3.11
N ALA A 45 -9.50 8.86 3.94
CA ALA A 45 -8.59 8.15 4.82
C ALA A 45 -7.86 7.07 4.01
N ILE A 46 -6.54 7.12 4.02
CA ILE A 46 -5.71 6.04 3.50
C ILE A 46 -5.42 5.04 4.61
N GLU A 47 -5.26 3.77 4.24
CA GLU A 47 -4.82 2.74 5.17
C GLU A 47 -3.39 3.08 5.64
N PRO A 48 -3.10 3.02 6.95
CA PRO A 48 -1.79 3.36 7.51
C PRO A 48 -0.75 2.25 7.27
N LEU A 49 -0.88 1.48 6.18
CA LEU A 49 0.06 0.42 5.85
C LEU A 49 1.25 1.01 5.06
N VAL A 50 2.06 1.80 5.75
CA VAL A 50 3.20 2.48 5.14
C VAL A 50 4.52 1.79 5.50
N ALA A 51 5.51 1.99 4.62
CA ALA A 51 6.88 1.57 4.86
C ALA A 51 7.66 2.72 5.47
N LEU A 52 8.48 2.45 6.48
CA LEU A 52 9.32 3.42 7.18
C LEU A 52 10.79 3.09 6.97
N VAL A 53 11.63 4.12 6.82
CA VAL A 53 13.07 3.95 6.61
C VAL A 53 13.84 4.36 7.86
N ASP A 54 14.60 3.42 8.41
CA ASP A 54 15.64 3.65 9.39
C ASP A 54 16.82 4.39 8.75
N GLN A 55 16.99 5.66 9.12
CA GLN A 55 17.99 6.55 8.54
C GLN A 55 19.43 6.16 8.93
N ASP A 56 19.62 5.46 10.04
CA ASP A 56 20.94 5.02 10.50
C ASP A 56 21.43 3.80 9.70
N LYS A 57 20.52 2.87 9.42
CA LYS A 57 20.82 1.66 8.63
C LYS A 57 20.91 1.96 7.13
N CYS A 58 20.09 2.86 6.62
CA CYS A 58 19.99 3.15 5.19
C CYS A 58 21.34 3.65 4.62
N LYS A 59 21.75 3.10 3.47
CA LYS A 59 22.99 3.50 2.76
C LYS A 59 22.73 4.26 1.45
N GLY A 60 21.47 4.57 1.13
CA GLY A 60 21.12 5.34 -0.05
C GLY A 60 21.38 4.63 -1.39
N CYS A 61 21.38 3.29 -1.43
CA CYS A 61 21.69 2.53 -2.66
C CYS A 61 20.65 2.66 -3.78
N GLY A 62 19.45 3.17 -3.49
CA GLY A 62 18.41 3.42 -4.49
C GLY A 62 17.56 2.21 -4.90
N LEU A 63 17.88 0.99 -4.46
CA LEU A 63 17.14 -0.21 -4.88
C LEU A 63 15.63 -0.14 -4.56
N CYS A 64 15.26 0.45 -3.41
CA CYS A 64 13.85 0.68 -3.06
C CYS A 64 13.09 1.53 -4.08
N VAL A 65 13.75 2.52 -4.70
CA VAL A 65 13.17 3.40 -5.72
C VAL A 65 12.89 2.60 -7.00
N GLU A 66 13.81 1.72 -7.40
CA GLU A 66 13.69 0.91 -8.61
C GLU A 66 12.56 -0.12 -8.51
N VAL A 67 12.43 -0.79 -7.36
CA VAL A 67 11.45 -1.88 -7.21
C VAL A 67 10.04 -1.41 -6.89
N CYS A 68 9.82 -0.14 -6.56
CA CYS A 68 8.49 0.34 -6.18
C CYS A 68 7.62 0.65 -7.41
N PRO A 69 6.50 -0.07 -7.63
CA PRO A 69 5.62 0.19 -8.76
C PRO A 69 4.83 1.50 -8.63
N TYR A 70 4.80 2.09 -7.43
CA TYR A 70 4.04 3.30 -7.11
C TYR A 70 4.92 4.55 -7.03
N GLY A 71 6.25 4.41 -7.12
CA GLY A 71 7.20 5.53 -7.00
C GLY A 71 7.17 6.21 -5.63
N ALA A 72 6.85 5.47 -4.57
CA ALA A 72 6.78 6.01 -3.21
C ALA A 72 8.16 6.35 -2.59
N PRO A 73 9.21 5.51 -2.74
CA PRO A 73 10.54 5.83 -2.25
C PRO A 73 11.23 6.88 -3.10
N ARG A 74 11.95 7.79 -2.44
CA ARG A 74 12.85 8.76 -3.08
C ARG A 74 14.17 8.82 -2.35
N LEU A 75 15.23 9.16 -3.07
CA LEU A 75 16.50 9.51 -2.45
C LEU A 75 16.49 11.00 -2.12
N VAL A 76 16.80 11.30 -0.87
CA VAL A 76 16.94 12.66 -0.33
C VAL A 76 18.36 12.86 0.16
N ASP A 77 18.91 14.05 -0.10
CA ASP A 77 20.22 14.43 0.40
C ASP A 77 20.14 14.66 1.91
N GLN A 78 21.08 14.09 2.65
CA GLN A 78 21.24 14.25 4.10
C GLN A 78 22.63 14.84 4.38
N GLU A 79 22.91 15.16 5.65
CA GLU A 79 24.24 15.65 6.06
C GLU A 79 25.37 14.71 5.63
N VAL A 80 25.09 13.40 5.62
CA VAL A 80 26.03 12.35 5.20
C VAL A 80 25.40 11.50 4.09
N GLY A 81 25.66 11.91 2.85
CA GLY A 81 25.24 11.18 1.65
C GLY A 81 23.73 11.23 1.42
N GLN A 82 23.24 10.31 0.59
CA GLN A 82 21.82 10.19 0.28
C GLN A 82 21.18 9.10 1.13
N LYS A 83 19.91 9.31 1.50
CA LYS A 83 19.08 8.32 2.20
C LYS A 83 17.74 8.18 1.52
N ALA A 84 17.07 7.05 1.74
CA ALA A 84 15.73 6.84 1.23
C ALA A 84 14.68 7.45 2.18
N GLU A 85 13.66 8.05 1.60
CA GLU A 85 12.46 8.53 2.29
C GLU A 85 11.23 8.00 1.54
N ILE A 86 10.20 7.58 2.28
CA ILE A 86 8.96 7.05 1.72
C ILE A 86 7.90 8.13 1.75
N LEU A 87 7.36 8.46 0.57
CA LEU A 87 6.15 9.28 0.50
C LEU A 87 4.93 8.42 0.85
N GLU A 88 4.47 8.55 2.09
CA GLU A 88 3.35 7.80 2.66
C GLU A 88 2.11 7.82 1.76
N VAL A 89 1.78 8.98 1.18
CA VAL A 89 0.61 9.16 0.30
C VAL A 89 0.64 8.33 -0.99
N LEU A 90 1.82 7.89 -1.45
CA LEU A 90 2.00 7.01 -2.60
C LEU A 90 2.17 5.55 -2.21
N CYS A 91 2.48 5.28 -0.95
CA CYS A 91 2.76 3.94 -0.47
C CYS A 91 1.46 3.12 -0.39
N ARG A 92 1.47 1.92 -0.97
CA ARG A 92 0.34 0.98 -0.93
C ARG A 92 0.61 -0.23 -0.01
N GLY A 93 1.63 -0.15 0.83
CA GLY A 93 1.94 -1.19 1.82
C GLY A 93 2.29 -2.58 1.27
N CYS A 94 2.66 -2.70 0.00
CA CYS A 94 2.92 -4.00 -0.64
C CYS A 94 4.16 -4.76 -0.14
N GLY A 95 5.03 -4.13 0.65
CA GLY A 95 6.22 -4.78 1.23
C GLY A 95 7.40 -5.04 0.28
N THR A 96 7.32 -4.73 -1.03
CA THR A 96 8.40 -5.03 -1.98
C THR A 96 9.73 -4.36 -1.63
N CYS A 97 9.71 -3.08 -1.22
CA CYS A 97 10.93 -2.37 -0.84
C CYS A 97 11.52 -2.85 0.50
N VAL A 98 10.68 -3.35 1.41
CA VAL A 98 11.07 -3.96 2.69
C VAL A 98 11.89 -5.22 2.41
N ALA A 99 11.31 -6.16 1.65
CA ALA A 99 11.97 -7.41 1.28
C ALA A 99 13.24 -7.21 0.42
N ALA A 100 13.26 -6.17 -0.42
CA ALA A 100 14.39 -5.90 -1.30
C ALA A 100 15.57 -5.21 -0.60
N CYS A 101 15.39 -4.59 0.57
CA CYS A 101 16.44 -3.79 1.19
C CYS A 101 17.59 -4.68 1.71
N PRO A 102 18.81 -4.61 1.13
CA PRO A 102 19.92 -5.46 1.55
C PRO A 102 20.50 -5.07 2.91
N TYR A 103 20.08 -3.91 3.44
CA TYR A 103 20.53 -3.38 4.73
C TYR A 103 19.45 -3.51 5.82
N HIS A 104 18.30 -4.12 5.53
CA HIS A 104 17.17 -4.22 6.45
C HIS A 104 16.83 -2.88 7.11
N ALA A 105 16.87 -1.82 6.31
CA ALA A 105 16.66 -0.44 6.74
C ALA A 105 15.22 0.02 6.54
N ILE A 106 14.32 -0.82 6.01
CA ILE A 106 12.94 -0.46 5.72
C ILE A 106 12.04 -1.46 6.43
N THR A 107 11.05 -0.97 7.17
CA THR A 107 10.09 -1.78 7.93
C THR A 107 8.66 -1.45 7.50
N ALA A 108 7.77 -2.44 7.44
CA ALA A 108 6.33 -2.22 7.28
C ALA A 108 5.64 -2.14 8.66
N GLU A 109 4.89 -1.08 8.95
CA GLU A 109 4.34 -0.83 10.31
C GLU A 109 3.44 -1.94 10.87
N GLN A 110 2.67 -2.64 10.03
CA GLN A 110 1.76 -3.72 10.48
C GLN A 110 2.20 -5.12 10.05
N PHE A 111 3.36 -5.24 9.38
CA PHE A 111 3.98 -6.50 8.96
C PHE A 111 5.49 -6.41 9.17
N SER A 112 5.91 -6.02 10.37
CA SER A 112 7.33 -5.95 10.73
C SER A 112 7.94 -7.34 10.75
N ASP A 113 9.26 -7.41 10.53
CA ASP A 113 10.00 -8.67 10.56
C ASP A 113 9.79 -9.42 11.89
N GLU A 114 9.76 -8.70 13.01
CA GLU A 114 9.46 -9.26 14.34
C GLU A 114 8.07 -9.91 14.39
N GLN A 115 7.02 -9.22 13.92
CA GLN A 115 5.66 -9.77 13.89
C GLN A 115 5.58 -11.04 13.03
N LEU A 116 6.22 -11.04 11.86
CA LEU A 116 6.25 -12.18 10.95
C LEU A 116 7.04 -13.36 11.53
N GLU A 117 8.16 -13.09 12.20
CA GLU A 117 8.94 -14.10 12.93
C GLU A 117 8.11 -14.73 14.05
N HIS A 118 7.41 -13.92 14.85
CA HIS A 118 6.51 -14.43 15.89
C HIS A 118 5.38 -15.30 15.32
N GLU A 119 4.76 -14.88 14.22
CA GLU A 119 3.71 -15.64 13.54
C GLU A 119 4.24 -16.99 13.03
N LEU A 120 5.43 -16.99 12.41
CA LEU A 120 6.10 -18.21 11.94
C LEU A 120 6.44 -19.16 13.10
N MET A 121 7.03 -18.65 14.17
CA MET A 121 7.46 -19.46 15.30
C MET A 121 6.27 -20.05 16.05
N ALA A 122 5.17 -19.29 16.18
CA ALA A 122 3.92 -19.81 16.71
C ALA A 122 3.34 -20.94 15.84
N ALA A 123 3.41 -20.81 14.51
CA ALA A 123 2.97 -21.87 13.60
C ALA A 123 3.87 -23.12 13.62
N LEU A 124 5.15 -22.97 13.96
CA LEU A 124 6.12 -24.06 14.06
C LEU A 124 6.25 -24.66 15.48
N GLU A 125 5.54 -24.13 16.47
CA GLU A 125 5.65 -24.51 17.89
C GLU A 125 7.08 -24.39 18.44
N VAL A 126 7.85 -23.39 17.98
CA VAL A 126 9.23 -23.12 18.44
C VAL A 126 9.24 -21.89 19.35
N GLU A 127 9.91 -21.97 20.50
CA GLU A 127 10.06 -20.82 21.40
C GLU A 127 10.95 -19.72 20.81
N VAL A 128 10.52 -18.46 20.99
CA VAL A 128 11.29 -17.27 20.64
C VAL A 128 12.38 -17.08 21.68
N LYS A 129 13.64 -16.98 21.26
CA LYS A 129 14.77 -16.68 22.14
C LYS A 129 14.94 -15.18 22.34
#